data_AF-A0A926UK80-F1
#
_entry.id   AF-A0A926UK80-F1
#
_cell.length_a   1.000
_cell.length_b   1.000
_cell.length_c   1.000
_cell.angle_alpha   90.00
_cell.angle_beta   90.00
_cell.angle_gamma   90.00
#
_symmetry.space_group_name_H-M   'P 1'
#
loop_
_entity.id
_entity.type
_entity.pdbx_description
1 polymer ?
#
loop_
_entity_poly.entity_id
_entity_poly.type
_entity_poly.pdbx_seq_one_letter_code
_entity_poly.pdbx_strand_id
1 'polypeptide(L)'
;MTTASTILYGCNSSETSSQKSSSAINSIIKPATCPKQPNIALQAKNVEEITLSDTILNKSGNVSDNQAIGYKFTAQKGERISLSTSNSNICIWVYSPDNQIISGGKLPTTGKYIMQISALQGQQNFDIQLQLLDIVLTQDMALNIVQKWYSAKPKIFAPPFDTSLAEGITTGNFYQNLISDEGSVAWLKKYDSYYEYKESKIVQVRNFRSNEDSGLINVQVVEELYLHGPKGIDQKNSGRFIINGTYYFIRDNGVWKISDVKKI
;
A
#
# COMPACT_ATOMS: atom_id res chain seq x y z
N MET A 1 -8.24 -36.02 96.06
CA MET A 1 -7.65 -34.74 95.61
C MET A 1 -8.63 -34.08 94.66
N THR A 2 -9.28 -33.02 95.15
CA THR A 2 -9.65 -31.77 94.43
C THR A 2 -10.47 -31.85 93.12
N THR A 3 -11.79 -31.55 93.24
CA THR A 3 -12.67 -30.62 92.48
C THR A 3 -12.36 -30.26 91.01
N ALA A 4 -13.25 -29.84 90.11
CA ALA A 4 -14.71 -29.70 89.96
C ALA A 4 -14.97 -29.09 88.54
N SER A 5 -16.21 -29.21 88.06
CA SER A 5 -16.98 -28.32 87.15
C SER A 5 -16.53 -27.94 85.71
N THR A 6 -17.25 -28.53 84.74
CA THR A 6 -18.16 -27.96 83.71
C THR A 6 -17.87 -26.65 82.89
N ILE A 7 -18.22 -26.73 81.59
CA ILE A 7 -18.92 -25.75 80.69
C ILE A 7 -18.18 -25.12 79.47
N LEU A 8 -18.78 -25.40 78.30
CA LEU A 8 -19.07 -24.65 77.04
C LEU A 8 -18.02 -23.86 76.20
N TYR A 9 -18.09 -24.18 74.88
CA TYR A 9 -18.11 -23.37 73.64
C TYR A 9 -17.08 -22.28 73.31
N GLY A 10 -16.44 -22.47 72.14
CA GLY A 10 -16.67 -21.61 70.95
C GLY A 10 -15.55 -20.65 70.54
N CYS A 11 -15.10 -20.73 69.27
CA CYS A 11 -15.10 -19.61 68.31
C CYS A 11 -14.50 -20.00 66.94
N ASN A 12 -14.89 -19.23 65.93
CA ASN A 12 -14.75 -19.44 64.48
C ASN A 12 -13.68 -18.49 63.90
N SER A 13 -12.90 -18.91 62.89
CA SER A 13 -12.31 -18.01 61.87
C SER A 13 -11.67 -18.77 60.68
N SER A 14 -11.63 -18.07 59.56
CA SER A 14 -11.38 -18.43 58.15
C SER A 14 -9.99 -18.97 57.78
N GLU A 15 -9.90 -19.87 56.78
CA GLU A 15 -9.31 -19.68 55.42
C GLU A 15 -8.94 -21.00 54.68
N THR A 16 -9.35 -21.07 53.41
CA THR A 16 -8.70 -21.64 52.19
C THR A 16 -8.36 -23.14 52.05
N SER A 17 -9.01 -23.87 51.12
CA SER A 17 -8.45 -24.21 49.79
C SER A 17 -9.31 -25.21 48.96
N SER A 18 -9.42 -24.89 47.66
CA SER A 18 -9.54 -25.75 46.46
C SER A 18 -10.53 -26.93 46.38
N GLN A 19 -11.42 -26.90 45.38
CA GLN A 19 -11.28 -27.68 44.12
C GLN A 19 -12.31 -27.30 43.04
N LYS A 20 -11.91 -27.55 41.78
CA LYS A 20 -12.49 -27.18 40.48
C LYS A 20 -13.83 -27.88 40.17
N SER A 21 -14.72 -27.19 39.46
CA SER A 21 -15.46 -27.77 38.33
C SER A 21 -15.96 -26.68 37.38
N SER A 22 -16.01 -27.05 36.11
CA SER A 22 -16.09 -26.28 34.88
C SER A 22 -17.47 -25.68 34.57
N SER A 23 -17.47 -24.46 34.04
CA SER A 23 -18.46 -24.02 33.05
C SER A 23 -17.77 -23.16 32.00
N ALA A 24 -17.56 -23.77 30.83
CA ALA A 24 -17.09 -23.13 29.62
C ALA A 24 -18.12 -22.11 29.14
N ILE A 25 -17.76 -20.83 29.14
CA ILE A 25 -18.43 -19.84 28.30
C ILE A 25 -17.65 -19.83 26.98
N ASN A 26 -18.20 -20.52 25.98
CA ASN A 26 -17.80 -20.34 24.58
C ASN A 26 -18.18 -18.93 24.16
N SER A 27 -17.33 -17.94 24.45
CA SER A 27 -17.34 -16.69 23.71
C SER A 27 -16.75 -16.97 22.35
N ILE A 28 -17.62 -17.14 21.37
CA ILE A 28 -17.26 -17.05 19.95
C ILE A 28 -16.70 -15.64 19.78
N ILE A 29 -15.37 -15.50 19.79
CA ILE A 29 -14.69 -14.23 19.50
C ILE A 29 -14.95 -13.95 18.03
N LYS A 30 -16.06 -13.24 17.78
CA LYS A 30 -16.30 -12.60 16.49
C LYS A 30 -15.08 -11.72 16.21
N PRO A 31 -14.52 -11.74 14.99
CA PRO A 31 -13.46 -10.82 14.62
C PRO A 31 -13.93 -9.40 14.98
N ALA A 32 -13.18 -8.73 15.84
CA ALA A 32 -13.53 -7.40 16.30
C ALA A 32 -13.46 -6.48 15.07
N THR A 33 -14.62 -6.04 14.60
CA THR A 33 -14.73 -5.09 13.49
C THR A 33 -14.62 -3.68 14.05
N CYS A 34 -13.82 -2.83 13.40
CA CYS A 34 -13.72 -1.42 13.78
C CYS A 34 -15.09 -0.74 13.85
N PRO A 35 -15.36 0.05 14.90
CA PRO A 35 -16.59 0.80 14.98
C PRO A 35 -16.62 1.88 13.88
N LYS A 36 -17.83 2.30 13.49
CA LYS A 36 -18.00 3.33 12.44
C LYS A 36 -17.42 4.69 12.83
N GLN A 37 -17.33 4.96 14.13
CA GLN A 37 -16.77 6.18 14.72
C GLN A 37 -15.87 5.77 15.89
N PRO A 38 -14.78 6.49 16.18
CA PRO A 38 -13.94 6.20 17.32
C PRO A 38 -14.67 6.48 18.64
N ASN A 39 -14.40 5.64 19.63
CA ASN A 39 -14.91 5.79 21.00
C ASN A 39 -14.01 6.69 21.87
N ILE A 40 -12.85 7.09 21.35
CA ILE A 40 -11.83 7.86 22.06
C ILE A 40 -11.67 9.20 21.34
N ALA A 41 -11.69 10.30 22.10
CA ALA A 41 -11.42 11.63 21.55
C ALA A 41 -9.92 11.81 21.28
N LEU A 42 -9.58 12.21 20.05
CA LEU A 42 -8.22 12.59 19.68
C LEU A 42 -7.81 13.89 20.37
N GLN A 43 -6.66 13.84 21.07
CA GLN A 43 -6.09 15.01 21.74
C GLN A 43 -5.15 15.74 20.80
N ALA A 44 -5.23 17.07 20.72
CA ALA A 44 -4.42 17.89 19.80
C ALA A 44 -2.91 17.67 19.96
N LYS A 45 -2.44 17.44 21.19
CA LYS A 45 -1.03 17.12 21.51
C LYS A 45 -0.54 15.80 20.92
N ASN A 46 -1.45 14.89 20.57
CA ASN A 46 -1.15 13.59 19.97
C ASN A 46 -1.27 13.62 18.44
N VAL A 47 -1.32 14.81 17.83
CA VAL A 47 -1.45 14.98 16.38
C VAL A 47 -0.12 15.43 15.79
N GLU A 48 0.46 14.60 14.93
CA GLU A 48 1.64 14.93 14.14
C GLU A 48 1.21 15.46 12.76
N GLU A 49 1.86 16.52 12.25
CA GLU A 49 1.66 16.96 10.86
C GLU A 49 2.61 16.19 9.94
N ILE A 50 2.07 15.62 8.87
CA ILE A 50 2.79 14.82 7.88
C ILE A 50 2.53 15.36 6.48
N THR A 51 3.49 15.15 5.60
CA THR A 51 3.33 15.40 4.16
C THR A 51 3.08 14.07 3.47
N LEU A 52 1.96 13.97 2.75
CA LEU A 52 1.67 12.84 1.88
C LEU A 52 1.82 13.25 0.42
N SER A 53 2.22 12.30 -0.42
CA SER A 53 2.36 12.46 -1.87
C SER A 53 2.09 11.11 -2.55
N ASP A 54 2.44 11.01 -3.84
CA ASP A 54 2.45 9.78 -4.63
C ASP A 54 3.49 8.74 -4.16
N THR A 55 4.29 9.04 -3.14
CA THR A 55 5.28 8.13 -2.56
C THR A 55 4.74 7.52 -1.27
N ILE A 56 5.01 6.23 -1.06
CA ILE A 56 4.60 5.53 0.15
C ILE A 56 5.36 6.09 1.36
N LEU A 57 4.61 6.61 2.33
CA LEU A 57 5.11 7.00 3.64
C LEU A 57 4.79 5.89 4.65
N ASN A 58 5.83 5.40 5.33
CA ASN A 58 5.69 4.44 6.41
C ASN A 58 5.63 5.15 7.76
N LYS A 59 4.68 4.78 8.61
CA LYS A 59 4.59 5.21 10.01
C LYS A 59 4.39 3.99 10.89
N SER A 60 5.03 3.99 12.05
CA SER A 60 4.90 2.93 13.05
C SER A 60 4.85 3.51 14.45
N GLY A 61 4.33 2.73 15.39
CA GLY A 61 4.24 3.14 16.78
C GLY A 61 3.39 2.21 17.64
N ASN A 62 3.08 2.69 18.83
CA ASN A 62 2.22 2.03 19.80
C ASN A 62 0.96 2.85 20.02
N VAL A 63 -0.18 2.18 20.13
CA VAL A 63 -1.47 2.80 20.42
C VAL A 63 -2.31 1.86 21.27
N SER A 64 -3.28 2.39 22.01
CA SER A 64 -4.16 1.60 22.87
C SER A 64 -5.63 1.87 22.61
N ASP A 65 -6.51 1.16 23.31
CA ASP A 65 -7.96 1.34 23.34
C ASP A 65 -8.43 2.48 24.26
N ASN A 66 -7.49 3.17 24.92
CA ASN A 66 -7.76 4.34 25.76
C ASN A 66 -7.05 5.63 25.28
N GLN A 67 -6.18 5.52 24.27
CA GLN A 67 -5.46 6.65 23.70
C GLN A 67 -5.44 6.58 22.18
N ALA A 68 -5.87 7.66 21.54
CA ALA A 68 -5.73 7.83 20.10
C ALA A 68 -4.49 8.68 19.75
N ILE A 69 -3.94 8.39 18.58
CA ILE A 69 -2.94 9.23 17.91
C ILE A 69 -3.53 9.78 16.61
N GLY A 70 -2.98 10.89 16.14
CA GLY A 70 -3.46 11.58 14.95
C GLY A 70 -2.34 11.93 13.99
N TYR A 71 -2.65 11.88 12.71
CA TYR A 71 -1.81 12.43 11.64
C TYR A 71 -2.61 13.43 10.84
N LYS A 72 -2.04 14.62 10.63
CA LYS A 72 -2.66 15.70 9.88
C LYS A 72 -1.94 15.90 8.56
N PHE A 73 -2.68 15.93 7.46
CA PHE A 73 -2.13 16.11 6.11
C PHE A 73 -3.02 17.02 5.28
N THR A 74 -2.45 17.64 4.26
CA THR A 74 -3.20 18.45 3.29
C THR A 74 -3.48 17.62 2.05
N ALA A 75 -4.68 17.76 1.49
CA ALA A 75 -5.09 17.08 0.27
C ALA A 75 -6.04 17.94 -0.56
N GLN A 76 -6.13 17.63 -1.85
CA GLN A 76 -7.02 18.26 -2.82
C GLN A 76 -8.30 17.45 -3.02
N LYS A 77 -9.39 18.15 -3.33
CA LYS A 77 -10.66 17.53 -3.70
C LYS A 77 -10.44 16.53 -4.85
N GLY A 78 -10.91 15.32 -4.63
CA GLY A 78 -10.90 14.25 -5.62
C GLY A 78 -9.75 13.27 -5.46
N GLU A 79 -8.61 13.67 -4.89
CA GLU A 79 -7.51 12.77 -4.53
C GLU A 79 -8.02 11.56 -3.74
N ARG A 80 -7.28 10.46 -3.78
CA ARG A 80 -7.58 9.29 -2.96
C ARG A 80 -6.46 9.05 -1.98
N ILE A 81 -6.78 8.67 -0.76
CA ILE A 81 -5.80 8.16 0.20
C ILE A 81 -5.77 6.64 0.12
N SER A 82 -4.57 6.08 -0.07
CA SER A 82 -4.28 4.66 0.10
C SER A 82 -3.73 4.45 1.51
N LEU A 83 -4.35 3.52 2.24
CA LEU A 83 -4.04 3.19 3.63
C LEU A 83 -3.97 1.67 3.74
N SER A 84 -2.86 1.15 4.26
CA SER A 84 -2.77 -0.27 4.60
C SER A 84 -2.10 -0.47 5.95
N THR A 85 -2.54 -1.50 6.66
CA THR A 85 -1.94 -1.96 7.92
C THR A 85 -2.04 -3.48 7.97
N SER A 86 -1.02 -4.12 8.56
CA SER A 86 -0.99 -5.58 8.77
C SER A 86 -1.71 -6.01 10.05
N ASN A 87 -2.00 -5.08 10.96
CA ASN A 87 -2.63 -5.39 12.25
C ASN A 87 -4.14 -5.12 12.21
N SER A 88 -4.94 -6.19 12.23
CA SER A 88 -6.41 -6.12 12.23
C SER A 88 -7.03 -5.55 13.51
N ASN A 89 -6.25 -5.41 14.58
CA ASN A 89 -6.69 -4.77 15.83
C ASN A 89 -6.50 -3.24 15.83
N ILE A 90 -6.05 -2.66 14.72
CA ILE A 90 -5.88 -1.22 14.54
C ILE A 90 -7.06 -0.67 13.75
N CYS A 91 -7.68 0.37 14.28
CA CYS A 91 -8.73 1.11 13.60
C CYS A 91 -8.23 2.47 13.17
N ILE A 92 -8.59 2.83 11.94
CA ILE A 92 -8.18 4.07 11.29
C ILE A 92 -9.43 4.77 10.79
N TRP A 93 -9.61 6.03 11.19
CA TRP A 93 -10.66 6.91 10.68
C TRP A 93 -10.02 8.13 10.06
N VAL A 94 -10.56 8.59 8.94
CA VAL A 94 -10.11 9.82 8.28
C VAL A 94 -11.23 10.85 8.40
N TYR A 95 -10.89 11.99 8.97
CA TYR A 95 -11.74 13.17 9.10
C TYR A 95 -11.42 14.16 7.99
N SER A 96 -12.47 14.63 7.31
CA SER A 96 -12.40 15.75 6.38
C SER A 96 -12.26 17.09 7.11
N PRO A 97 -11.93 18.19 6.40
CA PRO A 97 -11.82 19.54 6.97
C PRO A 97 -13.05 20.04 7.71
N ASP A 98 -14.24 19.52 7.39
CA ASP A 98 -15.52 19.77 8.05
C ASP A 98 -15.85 18.76 9.17
N ASN A 99 -14.84 18.01 9.64
CA ASN A 99 -14.90 17.02 10.71
C ASN A 99 -15.86 15.84 10.45
N GLN A 100 -16.14 15.51 9.19
CA GLN A 100 -16.90 14.31 8.83
C GLN A 100 -15.97 13.12 8.64
N ILE A 101 -16.39 11.93 9.09
CA ILE A 101 -15.65 10.70 8.81
C ILE A 101 -15.93 10.30 7.37
N ILE A 102 -14.87 10.17 6.58
CA ILE A 102 -14.97 9.72 5.19
C ILE A 102 -14.78 8.21 5.09
N SER A 103 -15.42 7.61 4.09
CA SER A 103 -15.28 6.19 3.74
C SER A 103 -14.93 6.05 2.26
N GLY A 104 -14.21 4.99 1.88
CA GLY A 104 -13.91 4.69 0.47
C GLY A 104 -12.69 5.40 -0.12
N GLY A 105 -11.83 6.01 0.71
CA GLY A 105 -10.53 6.57 0.34
C GLY A 105 -10.55 7.83 -0.52
N LYS A 106 -11.66 8.18 -1.20
CA LYS A 106 -11.79 9.42 -1.97
C LYS A 106 -11.96 10.61 -1.03
N LEU A 107 -11.18 11.67 -1.25
CA LEU A 107 -11.16 12.88 -0.45
C LEU A 107 -12.15 13.91 -1.05
N PRO A 108 -13.25 14.24 -0.37
CA PRO A 108 -14.36 15.00 -0.97
C PRO A 108 -14.11 16.51 -1.12
N THR A 109 -13.17 17.06 -0.35
CA THR A 109 -12.91 18.51 -0.27
C THR A 109 -11.41 18.81 -0.25
N THR A 110 -11.01 20.01 -0.66
CA THR A 110 -9.62 20.47 -0.48
C THR A 110 -9.46 20.98 0.95
N GLY A 111 -8.37 20.60 1.62
CA GLY A 111 -8.02 21.15 2.93
C GLY A 111 -7.18 20.22 3.79
N LYS A 112 -7.22 20.47 5.10
CA LYS A 112 -6.51 19.68 6.11
C LYS A 112 -7.38 18.54 6.61
N TYR A 113 -6.91 17.32 6.40
CA TYR A 113 -7.51 16.09 6.90
C TYR A 113 -6.82 15.63 8.17
N ILE A 114 -7.53 14.86 8.99
CA ILE A 114 -6.97 14.21 10.18
C ILE A 114 -7.24 12.72 10.11
N MET A 115 -6.19 11.91 10.11
CA MET A 115 -6.28 10.48 10.29
C MET A 115 -6.11 10.15 11.78
N GLN A 116 -7.13 9.57 12.38
CA GLN A 116 -7.11 9.09 13.78
C GLN A 116 -6.88 7.59 13.81
N ILE A 117 -6.00 7.14 14.70
CA ILE A 117 -5.66 5.72 14.89
C ILE A 117 -5.87 5.35 16.35
N SER A 118 -6.51 4.19 16.59
CA SER A 118 -6.62 3.58 17.92
C SER A 118 -6.57 2.05 17.84
N ALA A 119 -6.28 1.40 18.96
CA ALA A 119 -6.45 -0.04 19.06
C ALA A 119 -7.91 -0.40 19.37
N LEU A 120 -8.35 -1.58 18.94
CA LEU A 120 -9.63 -2.16 19.35
C LEU A 120 -9.62 -2.53 20.83
N GLN A 121 -8.51 -3.11 21.29
CA GLN A 121 -8.35 -3.65 22.65
C GLN A 121 -6.88 -3.64 23.07
N GLY A 122 -6.67 -3.25 24.33
CA GLY A 122 -5.34 -3.20 24.95
C GLY A 122 -4.35 -2.34 24.17
N GLN A 123 -3.07 -2.59 24.39
CA GLN A 123 -2.00 -1.93 23.65
C GLN A 123 -1.61 -2.75 22.41
N GLN A 124 -1.47 -2.07 21.27
CA GLN A 124 -1.10 -2.65 20.00
C GLN A 124 0.06 -1.87 19.38
N ASN A 125 0.97 -2.60 18.73
CA ASN A 125 1.88 -1.99 17.76
C ASN A 125 1.12 -1.82 16.44
N PHE A 126 1.38 -0.71 15.74
CA PHE A 126 0.89 -0.52 14.38
C PHE A 126 2.05 -0.19 13.45
N ASP A 127 1.89 -0.65 12.21
CA ASP A 127 2.63 -0.20 11.05
C ASP A 127 1.59 0.18 9.99
N ILE A 128 1.71 1.38 9.43
CA ILE A 128 0.82 1.89 8.38
C ILE A 128 1.63 2.38 7.19
N GLN A 129 1.13 2.07 6.00
CA GLN A 129 1.62 2.64 4.74
C GLN A 129 0.57 3.63 4.23
N LEU A 130 1.01 4.84 3.91
CA LEU A 130 0.18 5.98 3.53
C LEU A 130 0.62 6.52 2.18
N GLN A 131 -0.32 6.85 1.30
CA GLN A 131 -0.03 7.46 0.01
C GLN A 131 -1.24 8.27 -0.47
N LEU A 132 -1.00 9.44 -1.08
CA LEU A 132 -2.02 10.15 -1.85
C LEU A 132 -1.93 9.74 -3.32
N LEU A 133 -3.09 9.49 -3.91
CA LEU A 133 -3.25 9.13 -5.30
C LEU A 133 -3.97 10.27 -6.01
N ASP A 134 -3.31 10.87 -6.99
CA ASP A 134 -3.89 11.96 -7.77
C ASP A 134 -4.94 11.43 -8.73
N ILE A 135 -6.06 12.15 -8.81
CA ILE A 135 -7.06 11.91 -9.85
C ILE A 135 -6.64 12.47 -11.21
N VAL A 136 -5.87 13.55 -11.24
CA VAL A 136 -5.45 14.21 -12.47
C VAL A 136 -4.07 13.69 -12.84
N LEU A 137 -3.96 13.09 -14.02
CA LEU A 137 -2.64 12.79 -14.56
C LEU A 137 -1.96 14.11 -14.92
N THR A 138 -0.82 14.40 -14.28
CA THR A 138 0.09 15.50 -14.63
C THR A 138 1.23 14.98 -15.50
N GLN A 139 1.93 15.88 -16.19
CA GLN A 139 3.09 15.51 -17.00
C GLN A 139 4.17 14.84 -16.14
N ASP A 140 4.44 15.39 -14.95
CA ASP A 140 5.48 14.87 -14.06
C ASP A 140 5.12 13.49 -13.52
N MET A 141 3.83 13.26 -13.19
CA MET A 141 3.34 11.94 -12.82
C MET A 141 3.48 10.94 -13.96
N ALA A 142 3.05 11.31 -15.18
CA ALA A 142 3.19 10.47 -16.36
C ALA A 142 4.66 10.12 -16.63
N LEU A 143 5.56 11.10 -16.52
CA LEU A 143 7.00 10.90 -16.66
C LEU A 143 7.54 9.96 -15.57
N ASN A 144 7.16 10.14 -14.31
CA ASN A 144 7.54 9.28 -13.20
C ASN A 144 7.12 7.81 -13.44
N ILE A 145 5.90 7.57 -13.92
CA ILE A 145 5.41 6.22 -14.25
C ILE A 145 6.28 5.60 -15.36
N VAL A 146 6.62 6.35 -16.41
CA VAL A 146 7.47 5.85 -17.50
C VAL A 146 8.90 5.62 -17.01
N GLN A 147 9.43 6.46 -16.14
CA GLN A 147 10.74 6.24 -15.51
C GLN A 147 10.76 4.95 -14.67
N LYS A 148 9.73 4.74 -13.84
CA LYS A 148 9.55 3.49 -13.08
C LYS A 148 9.50 2.28 -14.00
N TRP A 149 8.81 2.37 -15.13
CA TRP A 149 8.79 1.31 -16.15
C TRP A 149 10.22 0.99 -16.63
N TYR A 150 10.98 1.98 -17.10
CA TYR A 150 12.35 1.75 -17.57
C TYR A 150 13.30 1.23 -16.47
N SER A 151 13.13 1.66 -15.22
CA SER A 151 13.89 1.12 -14.08
C SER A 151 13.52 -0.34 -13.75
N ALA A 152 12.28 -0.77 -14.05
CA ALA A 152 11.80 -2.12 -13.79
C ALA A 152 12.19 -3.11 -14.90
N LYS A 153 12.31 -2.66 -16.16
CA LYS A 153 12.62 -3.52 -17.33
C LYS A 153 13.77 -4.51 -17.09
N PRO A 154 14.94 -4.12 -16.54
CA PRO A 154 16.04 -5.07 -16.35
C PRO A 154 15.72 -6.21 -15.39
N LYS A 155 14.80 -6.00 -14.45
CA LYS A 155 14.37 -7.02 -13.47
C LYS A 155 13.22 -7.89 -14.01
N ILE A 156 12.39 -7.32 -14.88
CA ILE A 156 11.25 -8.00 -15.50
C ILE A 156 11.72 -8.91 -16.64
N PHE A 157 12.66 -8.44 -17.47
CA PHE A 157 13.09 -9.11 -18.70
C PHE A 157 14.42 -9.87 -18.58
N ALA A 158 14.95 -10.02 -17.36
CA ALA A 158 16.10 -10.85 -17.06
C ALA A 158 15.84 -11.75 -15.84
N PRO A 159 16.54 -12.88 -15.69
CA PRO A 159 16.45 -13.72 -14.50
C PRO A 159 16.61 -12.88 -13.22
N PRO A 160 15.74 -13.05 -12.21
CA PRO A 160 14.72 -14.12 -12.05
C PRO A 160 13.34 -13.83 -12.68
N PHE A 161 13.20 -12.80 -13.51
CA PHE A 161 11.94 -12.34 -14.14
C PHE A 161 10.88 -11.90 -13.12
N ASP A 162 11.18 -10.84 -12.36
CA ASP A 162 10.29 -10.30 -11.34
C ASP A 162 9.12 -9.54 -11.98
N THR A 163 8.08 -10.29 -12.36
CA THR A 163 6.86 -9.75 -13.00
C THR A 163 5.97 -8.96 -12.06
N SER A 164 6.15 -9.09 -10.73
CA SER A 164 5.38 -8.34 -9.74
C SER A 164 5.58 -6.82 -9.89
N LEU A 165 6.75 -6.41 -10.36
CA LEU A 165 7.07 -5.01 -10.66
C LEU A 165 6.14 -4.40 -11.72
N ALA A 166 5.62 -5.22 -12.65
CA ALA A 166 4.74 -4.74 -13.71
C ALA A 166 3.33 -4.42 -13.19
N GLU A 167 2.86 -5.08 -12.13
CA GLU A 167 1.50 -4.92 -11.58
C GLU A 167 1.23 -3.49 -11.09
N GLY A 168 2.24 -2.86 -10.50
CA GLY A 168 2.15 -1.49 -10.00
C GLY A 168 2.31 -0.41 -11.08
N ILE A 169 2.79 -0.77 -12.27
CA ILE A 169 3.22 0.19 -13.30
C ILE A 169 2.35 0.12 -14.56
N THR A 170 1.84 -1.06 -14.87
CA THR A 170 1.16 -1.38 -16.14
C THR A 170 -0.21 -1.99 -15.89
N THR A 171 -1.10 -1.89 -16.88
CA THR A 171 -2.45 -2.44 -16.84
C THR A 171 -2.95 -2.74 -18.26
N GLY A 172 -4.18 -3.23 -18.38
CA GLY A 172 -4.84 -3.47 -19.67
C GLY A 172 -4.04 -4.39 -20.61
N ASN A 173 -4.14 -4.12 -21.90
CA ASN A 173 -3.51 -4.95 -22.94
C ASN A 173 -1.98 -5.01 -22.79
N PHE A 174 -1.34 -3.91 -22.39
CA PHE A 174 0.10 -3.89 -22.21
C PHE A 174 0.57 -4.87 -21.14
N TYR A 175 -0.11 -4.90 -19.98
CA TYR A 175 0.18 -5.86 -18.92
C TYR A 175 -0.07 -7.31 -19.38
N GLN A 176 -1.19 -7.57 -20.05
CA GLN A 176 -1.53 -8.93 -20.52
C GLN A 176 -0.52 -9.47 -21.54
N ASN A 177 -0.08 -8.64 -22.49
CA ASN A 177 0.94 -9.01 -23.48
C ASN A 177 2.33 -9.22 -22.87
N LEU A 178 2.56 -8.68 -21.67
CA LEU A 178 3.81 -8.83 -20.94
C LEU A 178 3.86 -10.16 -20.16
N ILE A 179 2.81 -10.47 -19.39
CA ILE A 179 2.84 -11.48 -18.32
C ILE A 179 2.04 -12.77 -18.60
N SER A 180 1.21 -12.82 -19.64
CA SER A 180 0.47 -14.03 -19.99
C SER A 180 1.39 -15.20 -20.40
N ASP A 181 0.83 -16.41 -20.48
CA ASP A 181 1.56 -17.63 -20.90
C ASP A 181 2.12 -17.55 -22.33
N GLU A 182 1.57 -16.66 -23.15
CA GLU A 182 2.06 -16.33 -24.50
C GLU A 182 2.78 -14.97 -24.56
N GLY A 183 2.91 -14.31 -23.41
CA GLY A 183 3.47 -12.98 -23.28
C GLY A 183 4.99 -12.95 -23.44
N SER A 184 5.52 -11.73 -23.46
CA SER A 184 6.95 -11.48 -23.69
C SER A 184 7.85 -12.19 -22.67
N VAL A 185 7.46 -12.22 -21.38
CA VAL A 185 8.25 -12.89 -20.33
C VAL A 185 8.18 -14.41 -20.46
N ALA A 186 7.02 -14.97 -20.80
CA ALA A 186 6.87 -16.40 -21.03
C ALA A 186 7.71 -16.87 -22.23
N TRP A 187 7.74 -16.07 -23.31
CA TRP A 187 8.61 -16.32 -24.46
C TRP A 187 10.08 -16.37 -24.05
N LEU A 188 10.57 -15.37 -23.30
CA LEU A 188 11.96 -15.31 -22.84
C LEU A 188 12.34 -16.56 -22.02
N LYS A 189 11.49 -16.96 -21.08
CA LYS A 189 11.69 -18.18 -20.27
C LYS A 189 11.70 -19.45 -21.13
N LYS A 190 10.76 -19.58 -22.07
CA LYS A 190 10.63 -20.76 -22.95
C LYS A 190 11.86 -20.98 -23.83
N TYR A 191 12.51 -19.91 -24.27
CA TYR A 191 13.64 -19.96 -25.19
C TYR A 191 15.00 -19.71 -24.52
N ASP A 192 15.09 -19.86 -23.19
CA ASP A 192 16.31 -19.62 -22.40
C ASP A 192 17.00 -18.31 -22.79
N SER A 193 16.20 -17.25 -22.86
CA SER A 193 16.59 -15.95 -23.38
C SER A 193 16.29 -14.85 -22.37
N TYR A 194 17.07 -13.78 -22.42
CA TYR A 194 16.89 -12.63 -21.53
C TYR A 194 17.51 -11.35 -22.11
N TYR A 195 17.04 -10.21 -21.63
CA TYR A 195 17.64 -8.93 -21.96
C TYR A 195 18.60 -8.46 -20.88
N GLU A 196 19.78 -8.01 -21.30
CA GLU A 196 20.68 -7.21 -20.48
C GLU A 196 20.57 -5.74 -20.91
N TYR A 197 20.33 -4.84 -19.96
CA TYR A 197 20.23 -3.40 -20.22
C TYR A 197 21.49 -2.69 -19.71
N LYS A 198 22.19 -1.98 -20.60
CA LYS A 198 23.34 -1.12 -20.27
C LYS A 198 22.94 0.33 -20.06
N GLU A 199 21.97 0.82 -20.83
CA GLU A 199 21.44 2.18 -20.73
C GLU A 199 19.92 2.17 -20.91
N SER A 200 19.21 3.00 -20.14
CA SER A 200 17.78 3.28 -20.33
C SER A 200 17.48 4.67 -19.80
N LYS A 201 17.46 5.66 -20.70
CA LYS A 201 17.36 7.08 -20.34
C LYS A 201 16.31 7.79 -21.17
N ILE A 202 15.32 8.36 -20.50
CA ILE A 202 14.40 9.32 -21.13
C ILE A 202 15.18 10.62 -21.35
N VAL A 203 15.35 11.02 -22.61
CA VAL A 203 16.14 12.21 -22.98
C VAL A 203 15.26 13.41 -23.30
N GLN A 204 13.99 13.20 -23.64
CA GLN A 204 13.08 14.29 -24.00
C GLN A 204 11.62 13.90 -23.77
N VAL A 205 10.83 14.83 -23.22
CA VAL A 205 9.36 14.83 -23.30
C VAL A 205 8.95 15.72 -24.46
N ARG A 206 8.20 15.18 -25.43
CA ARG A 206 7.78 15.90 -26.63
C ARG A 206 6.38 16.47 -26.55
N ASN A 207 5.48 15.72 -25.92
CA ASN A 207 4.07 16.09 -25.83
C ASN A 207 3.45 15.32 -24.65
N PHE A 208 2.49 15.97 -24.00
CA PHE A 208 1.71 15.40 -22.91
C PHE A 208 0.27 15.87 -23.05
N ARG A 209 -0.69 14.95 -22.88
CA ARG A 209 -2.11 15.27 -22.86
C ARG A 209 -2.80 14.38 -21.84
N SER A 210 -3.71 14.94 -21.07
CA SER A 210 -4.57 14.18 -20.16
C SER A 210 -5.99 14.72 -20.18
N ASN A 211 -6.91 13.84 -19.84
CA ASN A 211 -8.27 14.16 -19.44
C ASN A 211 -8.56 13.43 -18.10
N GLU A 212 -9.82 13.37 -17.70
CA GLU A 212 -10.17 12.76 -16.42
C GLU A 212 -9.77 11.29 -16.34
N ASP A 213 -9.97 10.49 -17.39
CA ASP A 213 -9.85 9.02 -17.33
C ASP A 213 -8.65 8.44 -18.08
N SER A 214 -8.02 9.24 -18.93
CA SER A 214 -6.92 8.81 -19.78
C SER A 214 -5.88 9.89 -20.00
N GLY A 215 -4.69 9.49 -20.40
CA GLY A 215 -3.69 10.43 -20.89
C GLY A 215 -2.65 9.75 -21.75
N LEU A 216 -1.75 10.57 -22.29
CA LEU A 216 -0.59 10.11 -23.03
C LEU A 216 0.61 11.00 -22.78
N ILE A 217 1.80 10.40 -22.89
CA ILE A 217 3.07 11.12 -22.98
C ILE A 217 3.89 10.59 -24.16
N ASN A 218 4.41 11.50 -24.97
CA ASN A 218 5.36 11.20 -26.01
C ASN A 218 6.76 11.47 -25.48
N VAL A 219 7.61 10.45 -25.45
CA VAL A 219 8.99 10.56 -24.98
C VAL A 219 9.97 10.04 -26.02
N GLN A 220 11.17 10.61 -26.01
CA GLN A 220 12.33 10.02 -26.65
C GLN A 220 13.20 9.35 -25.59
N VAL A 221 13.61 8.13 -25.86
CA VAL A 221 14.40 7.30 -24.95
C VAL A 221 15.61 6.77 -25.68
N VAL A 222 16.75 6.78 -25.00
CA VAL A 222 17.95 6.07 -25.41
C VAL A 222 18.04 4.79 -24.59
N GLU A 223 18.12 3.64 -25.27
CA GLU A 223 18.41 2.36 -24.62
C GLU A 223 19.61 1.70 -25.28
N GLU A 224 20.46 1.07 -24.47
CA GLU A 224 21.44 0.10 -24.96
C GLU A 224 21.12 -1.23 -24.29
N LEU A 225 20.79 -2.24 -25.09
CA LEU A 225 20.35 -3.54 -24.58
C LEU A 225 20.84 -4.69 -25.46
N TYR A 226 20.97 -5.87 -24.86
CA TYR A 226 21.46 -7.07 -25.52
C TYR A 226 20.52 -8.24 -25.23
N LEU A 227 20.00 -8.87 -26.27
CA LEU A 227 19.21 -10.09 -26.16
C LEU A 227 20.15 -11.30 -26.16
N HIS A 228 20.28 -11.93 -24.99
CA HIS A 228 21.00 -13.18 -24.83
C HIS A 228 20.05 -14.35 -25.08
N GLY A 229 20.56 -15.39 -25.74
CA GLY A 229 19.88 -16.66 -25.92
C GLY A 229 20.86 -17.83 -25.99
N PRO A 230 20.39 -19.05 -26.24
CA PRO A 230 21.20 -20.27 -26.16
C PRO A 230 22.34 -20.34 -27.20
N LYS A 231 22.27 -19.50 -28.25
CA LYS A 231 23.31 -19.40 -29.30
C LYS A 231 24.21 -18.18 -29.12
N GLY A 232 24.14 -17.50 -27.99
CA GLY A 232 24.80 -16.22 -27.73
C GLY A 232 23.89 -15.02 -27.99
N ILE A 233 24.50 -13.86 -28.23
CA ILE A 233 23.79 -12.59 -28.39
C ILE A 233 23.12 -12.50 -29.76
N ASP A 234 21.82 -12.19 -29.79
CA ASP A 234 21.10 -11.85 -31.01
C ASP A 234 21.45 -10.41 -31.43
N GLN A 235 22.40 -10.30 -32.36
CA GLN A 235 22.89 -9.01 -32.86
C GLN A 235 21.81 -8.16 -33.55
N LYS A 236 20.74 -8.77 -34.08
CA LYS A 236 19.66 -8.02 -34.74
C LYS A 236 18.81 -7.27 -33.72
N ASN A 237 18.63 -7.84 -32.54
CA ASN A 237 17.80 -7.29 -31.47
C ASN A 237 18.63 -6.68 -30.32
N SER A 238 19.93 -6.41 -30.57
CA SER A 238 20.87 -5.87 -29.60
C SER A 238 21.54 -4.60 -30.11
N GLY A 239 22.06 -3.80 -29.18
CA GLY A 239 22.78 -2.56 -29.45
C GLY A 239 22.10 -1.34 -28.84
N ARG A 240 22.49 -0.16 -29.35
CA ARG A 240 22.00 1.13 -28.87
C ARG A 240 20.94 1.69 -29.80
N PHE A 241 19.80 2.06 -29.22
CA PHE A 241 18.60 2.51 -29.91
C PHE A 241 18.15 3.88 -29.41
N ILE A 242 17.64 4.70 -30.34
CA ILE A 242 16.84 5.89 -30.02
C ILE A 242 15.40 5.55 -30.34
N ILE A 243 14.54 5.56 -29.33
CA ILE A 243 13.16 5.12 -29.40
C ILE A 243 12.26 6.32 -29.15
N ASN A 244 11.35 6.61 -30.07
CA ASN A 244 10.23 7.51 -29.80
C ASN A 244 9.02 6.66 -29.41
N GLY A 245 8.48 6.89 -28.21
CA GLY A 245 7.35 6.13 -27.68
C GLY A 245 6.19 7.04 -27.32
N THR A 246 4.97 6.60 -27.63
CA THR A 246 3.74 7.08 -26.99
C THR A 246 3.36 6.10 -25.91
N TYR A 247 3.27 6.58 -24.68
CA TYR A 247 2.74 5.82 -23.55
C TYR A 247 1.34 6.31 -23.27
N TYR A 248 0.38 5.38 -23.20
CA TYR A 248 -1.01 5.66 -22.89
C TYR A 248 -1.32 5.25 -21.46
N PHE A 249 -2.01 6.10 -20.71
CA PHE A 249 -2.35 5.87 -19.32
C PHE A 249 -3.84 5.76 -19.13
N ILE A 250 -4.25 4.85 -18.26
CA ILE A 250 -5.61 4.80 -17.71
C ILE A 250 -5.52 4.66 -16.19
N ARG A 251 -6.62 4.97 -15.50
CA ARG A 251 -6.76 4.69 -14.07
C ARG A 251 -7.23 3.26 -13.86
N ASP A 252 -6.45 2.51 -13.09
CA ASP A 252 -6.78 1.17 -12.63
C ASP A 252 -6.85 1.20 -11.09
N ASN A 253 -8.03 0.93 -10.53
CA ASN A 253 -8.31 1.04 -9.09
C ASN A 253 -7.88 2.39 -8.45
N GLY A 254 -7.96 3.48 -9.23
CA GLY A 254 -7.59 4.82 -8.79
C GLY A 254 -6.09 5.13 -8.87
N VAL A 255 -5.27 4.25 -9.46
CA VAL A 255 -3.84 4.46 -9.71
C VAL A 255 -3.63 4.60 -11.22
N TRP A 256 -2.89 5.62 -11.64
CA TRP A 256 -2.48 5.77 -13.04
C TRP A 256 -1.42 4.74 -13.42
N LYS A 257 -1.66 4.00 -14.49
CA LYS A 257 -0.77 2.95 -15.01
C LYS A 257 -0.67 3.01 -16.53
N ILE A 258 0.42 2.48 -17.08
CA ILE A 258 0.59 2.35 -18.53
C ILE A 258 -0.33 1.25 -19.05
N SER A 259 -1.30 1.65 -19.88
CA SER A 259 -2.28 0.77 -20.53
C SER A 259 -1.82 0.23 -21.88
N ASP A 260 -1.02 1.02 -22.60
CA ASP A 260 -0.51 0.70 -23.93
C ASP A 260 0.76 1.51 -24.26
N VAL A 261 1.57 0.98 -25.19
CA VAL A 261 2.79 1.62 -25.68
C VAL A 261 2.90 1.48 -27.19
N LYS A 262 3.06 2.61 -27.89
CA LYS A 262 3.25 2.65 -29.35
C LYS A 262 4.60 3.28 -29.71
N LYS A 263 5.45 2.54 -30.42
CA LYS A 263 6.66 3.10 -31.04
C LYS A 263 6.27 3.97 -32.25
N ILE A 264 6.90 5.14 -32.40
CA ILE A 264 6.67 6.12 -33.47
C ILE A 264 7.91 6.28 -34.33
#